data_AF-A0A3A2I8S1-F1
#
_entry.id   AF-A0A3A2I8S1-F1
#
_cell.length_a   1.000
_cell.length_b   1.000
_cell.length_c   1.000
_cell.angle_alpha   90.00
_cell.angle_beta   90.00
_cell.angle_gamma   90.00
#
_symmetry.space_group_name_H-M   'P 1'
#
loop_
_entity.id
_entity.type
_entity.pdbx_description
1 polymer ?
#
loop_
_entity_poly.entity_id
_entity_poly.type
_entity_poly.pdbx_seq_one_letter_code
_entity_poly.pdbx_strand_id
1 'polypeptide(L)'
;MDGGTNSNRTATVPVGMVFFGQFIDHDITLDVETSFEQVVNVGELSNARTPTLDLDCIYGNGPEASPFLYHATGDFSGVKLLTGADGTAYSGQVQVLAAEDLQRTSHGTAIIGDPRNDENRIVSQLQLGMIRFHNKIVDALHTAHSEWEGSELFEKARQTTTWHYQWSILNDFLPTMCGNAVVSDILGRGRQFYCVDNDTPFIPVEFSVAAYRFGHSMVPQKIQIQKNGSSFELFGKKLGRGFSPLSDLDAVVDWNELVNANPGHQVQMAEKLDSKLASDLLNLPFITTGESSLATRNLLRGQGFQLPSGEVIAAAMGRGKSEINQVSQKAANIAGGIDLSNGTPLWFYLLTEAECIGRETSTGNFDGGEGLGPVGARIVAETIIGLMELDSRSFLASNRNWDPEEGVGVKTLGEILTY
;
A
#
# COMPACT_ATOMS: atom_id res chain seq x y z
N MET A 1 10.52 10.28 18.33
CA MET A 1 9.89 9.99 17.02
C MET A 1 8.54 10.72 16.85
N ASP A 2 8.15 11.69 17.67
CA ASP A 2 6.91 12.47 17.44
C ASP A 2 7.18 13.61 16.44
N GLY A 3 6.38 13.66 15.38
CA GLY A 3 6.39 14.73 14.37
C GLY A 3 5.99 16.09 14.93
N GLY A 4 5.22 16.12 16.02
CA GLY A 4 4.62 17.33 16.56
C GLY A 4 3.63 17.97 15.58
N THR A 5 3.42 19.29 15.69
CA THR A 5 2.42 20.03 14.90
C THR A 5 2.99 20.67 13.62
N ASN A 6 4.31 20.66 13.44
CA ASN A 6 4.95 21.28 12.27
C ASN A 6 4.97 20.27 11.13
N SER A 7 4.28 20.59 10.04
CA SER A 7 4.29 19.77 8.84
C SER A 7 5.57 20.00 8.03
N ASN A 8 6.21 18.93 7.58
CA ASN A 8 7.35 18.94 6.69
C ASN A 8 7.04 18.00 5.52
N ARG A 9 6.42 18.57 4.48
CA ARG A 9 5.90 17.81 3.35
C ARG A 9 6.98 17.41 2.37
N THR A 10 6.79 16.28 1.71
CA THR A 10 7.49 15.97 0.46
C THR A 10 7.12 16.98 -0.62
N ALA A 11 8.02 17.23 -1.56
CA ALA A 11 7.73 18.01 -2.75
C ALA A 11 7.06 17.17 -3.85
N THR A 12 7.26 15.86 -3.85
CA THR A 12 6.98 15.01 -5.01
C THR A 12 6.11 13.78 -4.76
N VAL A 13 5.73 13.49 -3.50
CA VAL A 13 4.94 12.32 -3.15
C VAL A 13 3.52 12.73 -2.75
N PRO A 14 2.50 12.52 -3.61
CA PRO A 14 1.10 12.69 -3.23
C PRO A 14 0.75 11.78 -2.05
N VAL A 15 -0.02 12.29 -1.09
CA VAL A 15 -0.37 11.52 0.11
C VAL A 15 -1.17 10.26 -0.23
N GLY A 16 -1.94 10.25 -1.32
CA GLY A 16 -2.66 9.07 -1.79
C GLY A 16 -1.74 7.88 -2.09
N MET A 17 -0.48 8.11 -2.48
CA MET A 17 0.50 7.04 -2.70
C MET A 17 0.87 6.31 -1.41
N VAL A 18 0.79 6.97 -0.24
CA VAL A 18 1.05 6.34 1.06
C VAL A 18 -0.05 5.31 1.37
N PHE A 19 -1.31 5.70 1.15
CA PHE A 19 -2.46 4.81 1.34
C PHE A 19 -2.55 3.72 0.26
N PHE A 20 -2.05 3.98 -0.94
CA PHE A 20 -1.90 2.95 -1.96
C PHE A 20 -0.87 1.89 -1.54
N GLY A 21 0.25 2.31 -0.94
CA GLY A 21 1.21 1.36 -0.35
C GLY A 21 0.58 0.46 0.71
N GLN A 22 -0.31 1.01 1.54
CA GLN A 22 -1.06 0.23 2.52
C GLN A 22 -2.03 -0.77 1.86
N PHE A 23 -2.71 -0.38 0.79
CA PHE A 23 -3.57 -1.28 0.01
C PHE A 23 -2.76 -2.42 -0.63
N ILE A 24 -1.58 -2.12 -1.18
CA ILE A 24 -0.66 -3.12 -1.74
C ILE A 24 -0.20 -4.10 -0.64
N ASP A 25 0.13 -3.60 0.56
CA ASP A 25 0.51 -4.45 1.70
C ASP A 25 -0.60 -5.46 2.04
N HIS A 26 -1.86 -5.01 2.03
CA HIS A 26 -3.01 -5.88 2.27
C HIS A 26 -3.19 -6.92 1.17
N ASP A 27 -2.84 -6.61 -0.08
CA ASP A 27 -2.91 -7.54 -1.21
C ASP A 27 -1.86 -8.66 -1.11
N ILE A 28 -0.64 -8.37 -0.63
CA ILE A 28 0.47 -9.34 -0.68
C ILE A 28 0.80 -10.01 0.66
N THR A 29 0.34 -9.45 1.79
CA THR A 29 0.65 -9.98 3.13
C THR A 29 -0.61 -10.32 3.90
N LEU A 30 -0.60 -11.42 4.67
CA LEU A 30 -1.57 -11.68 5.73
C LEU A 30 -0.91 -12.52 6.83
N ASP A 31 -0.63 -11.87 7.96
CA ASP A 31 -0.09 -12.54 9.16
C ASP A 31 -1.21 -12.70 10.20
N VAL A 32 -1.70 -13.92 10.36
CA VAL A 32 -2.77 -14.26 11.33
C VAL A 32 -2.24 -14.92 12.61
N GLU A 33 -0.93 -15.20 12.69
CA GLU A 33 -0.37 -16.11 13.69
C GLU A 33 0.55 -15.42 14.71
N THR A 34 1.21 -14.31 14.36
CA THR A 34 2.27 -13.78 15.23
C THR A 34 1.79 -12.75 16.26
N SER A 35 2.20 -12.97 17.52
CA SER A 35 2.00 -12.05 18.64
C SER A 35 3.29 -11.26 18.95
N PHE A 36 3.17 -10.06 19.52
CA PHE A 36 4.30 -9.14 19.75
C PHE A 36 5.28 -9.59 20.84
N GLU A 37 4.94 -10.58 21.67
CA GLU A 37 5.68 -10.94 22.89
C GLU A 37 6.57 -12.18 22.75
N GLN A 38 6.64 -12.80 21.56
CA GLN A 38 7.37 -14.05 21.36
C GLN A 38 8.47 -13.92 20.31
N VAL A 39 9.59 -14.59 20.54
CA VAL A 39 10.61 -14.81 19.50
C VAL A 39 9.99 -15.76 18.47
N VAL A 40 9.96 -15.32 17.22
CA VAL A 40 9.30 -16.03 16.14
C VAL A 40 10.31 -16.88 15.39
N ASN A 41 10.02 -18.17 15.20
CA ASN A 41 10.83 -19.01 14.33
C ASN A 41 10.47 -18.71 12.87
N VAL A 42 11.36 -18.00 12.17
CA VAL A 42 11.14 -17.57 10.78
C VAL A 42 10.88 -18.76 9.84
N GLY A 43 11.47 -19.94 10.11
CA GLY A 43 11.28 -21.13 9.28
C GLY A 43 9.89 -21.78 9.40
N GLU A 44 9.09 -21.37 10.38
CA GLU A 44 7.73 -21.89 10.63
C GLU A 44 6.66 -20.87 10.28
N LEU A 45 7.05 -19.69 9.79
CA LEU A 45 6.11 -18.66 9.37
C LEU A 45 5.36 -19.08 8.11
N SER A 46 4.03 -19.04 8.17
CA SER A 46 3.19 -19.13 6.99
C SER A 46 2.58 -17.75 6.71
N ASN A 47 2.79 -17.22 5.50
CA ASN A 47 1.94 -16.13 5.01
C ASN A 47 0.58 -16.77 4.71
N ALA A 48 -0.46 -16.36 5.42
CA ALA A 48 -1.80 -16.95 5.23
C ALA A 48 -2.45 -16.53 3.90
N ARG A 49 -1.79 -15.64 3.15
CA ARG A 49 -2.17 -15.21 1.81
C ARG A 49 -1.11 -15.61 0.79
N THR A 50 -1.55 -15.89 -0.44
CA THR A 50 -0.64 -16.08 -1.57
C THR A 50 0.10 -14.77 -1.84
N PRO A 51 1.44 -14.75 -1.92
CA PRO A 51 2.21 -13.53 -2.10
C PRO A 51 2.14 -13.08 -3.58
N THR A 52 0.97 -12.64 -4.03
CA THR A 52 0.69 -12.23 -5.40
C THR A 52 -0.09 -10.93 -5.42
N LEU A 53 0.13 -10.12 -6.47
CA LEU A 53 -0.59 -8.87 -6.69
C LEU A 53 -1.82 -9.11 -7.56
N ASP A 54 -2.74 -9.95 -7.09
CA ASP A 54 -3.88 -10.44 -7.87
C ASP A 54 -5.24 -9.91 -7.40
N LEU A 55 -5.23 -8.90 -6.52
CA LEU A 55 -6.42 -8.20 -6.04
C LEU A 55 -7.41 -9.14 -5.32
N ASP A 56 -6.93 -10.18 -4.64
CA ASP A 56 -7.79 -11.05 -3.83
C ASP A 56 -8.52 -10.25 -2.72
N CYS A 57 -7.98 -9.10 -2.32
CA CYS A 57 -8.60 -8.17 -1.40
C CYS A 57 -9.93 -7.58 -1.90
N ILE A 58 -10.17 -7.51 -3.23
CA ILE A 58 -11.48 -7.16 -3.81
C ILE A 58 -12.24 -8.39 -4.31
N TYR A 59 -11.54 -9.39 -4.86
CA TYR A 59 -12.19 -10.54 -5.51
C TYR A 59 -12.54 -11.68 -4.56
N GLY A 60 -11.97 -11.70 -3.35
CA GLY A 60 -11.97 -12.87 -2.48
C GLY A 60 -11.45 -14.10 -3.24
N ASN A 61 -12.12 -15.23 -3.07
CA ASN A 61 -11.81 -16.45 -3.82
C ASN A 61 -12.60 -16.57 -5.15
N GLY A 62 -13.08 -15.45 -5.70
CA GLY A 62 -13.90 -15.41 -6.91
C GLY A 62 -15.40 -15.64 -6.67
N PRO A 63 -16.24 -15.50 -7.71
CA PRO A 63 -17.70 -15.52 -7.57
C PRO A 63 -18.28 -16.87 -7.13
N GLU A 64 -17.59 -17.98 -7.38
CA GLU A 64 -18.06 -19.31 -6.94
C GLU A 64 -17.84 -19.55 -5.44
N ALA A 65 -16.68 -19.12 -4.92
CA ALA A 65 -16.29 -19.36 -3.52
C ALA A 65 -16.63 -18.19 -2.59
N SER A 66 -16.76 -16.99 -3.14
CA SER A 66 -17.14 -15.76 -2.41
C SER A 66 -18.31 -15.04 -3.10
N PRO A 67 -19.45 -15.73 -3.38
CA PRO A 67 -20.57 -15.17 -4.15
C PRO A 67 -21.20 -13.93 -3.50
N PHE A 68 -21.05 -13.78 -2.19
CA PHE A 68 -21.56 -12.64 -1.42
C PHE A 68 -20.85 -11.31 -1.73
N LEU A 69 -19.75 -11.32 -2.50
CA LEU A 69 -19.07 -10.11 -2.99
C LEU A 69 -19.64 -9.61 -4.33
N TYR A 70 -20.45 -10.42 -5.02
CA TYR A 70 -20.85 -10.20 -6.41
C TYR A 70 -22.36 -10.02 -6.56
N HIS A 71 -22.77 -9.42 -7.68
CA HIS A 71 -24.17 -9.35 -8.07
C HIS A 71 -24.74 -10.77 -8.21
N ALA A 72 -25.80 -11.10 -7.47
CA ALA A 72 -26.37 -12.44 -7.44
C ALA A 72 -27.37 -12.73 -8.57
N THR A 73 -27.82 -11.69 -9.27
CA THR A 73 -28.85 -11.78 -10.33
C THR A 73 -28.63 -10.71 -11.41
N GLY A 74 -29.29 -10.87 -12.56
CA GLY A 74 -29.18 -9.94 -13.69
C GLY A 74 -28.04 -10.30 -14.65
N ASP A 75 -27.88 -9.51 -15.70
CA ASP A 75 -26.96 -9.79 -16.81
C ASP A 75 -25.48 -9.83 -16.38
N PHE A 76 -25.15 -9.19 -15.25
CA PHE A 76 -23.80 -9.17 -14.66
C PHE A 76 -23.67 -10.05 -13.42
N SER A 77 -24.54 -11.05 -13.26
CA SER A 77 -24.49 -11.98 -12.13
C SER A 77 -23.15 -12.72 -12.07
N GLY A 78 -22.48 -12.68 -10.92
CA GLY A 78 -21.15 -13.28 -10.74
C GLY A 78 -20.02 -12.53 -11.47
N VAL A 79 -20.30 -11.36 -12.05
CA VAL A 79 -19.32 -10.56 -12.81
C VAL A 79 -19.01 -9.24 -12.12
N LYS A 80 -20.03 -8.45 -11.80
CA LYS A 80 -19.86 -7.18 -11.08
C LYS A 80 -19.79 -7.40 -9.57
N LEU A 81 -18.91 -6.64 -8.94
CA LEU A 81 -18.73 -6.59 -7.51
C LEU A 81 -19.75 -5.63 -6.88
N LEU A 82 -20.22 -5.96 -5.67
CA LEU A 82 -21.18 -5.16 -4.92
C LEU A 82 -20.53 -3.90 -4.33
N THR A 83 -21.30 -2.81 -4.35
CA THR A 83 -21.01 -1.55 -3.66
C THR A 83 -22.16 -1.21 -2.70
N GLY A 84 -21.98 -0.21 -1.83
CA GLY A 84 -23.09 0.24 -0.97
C GLY A 84 -24.29 0.80 -1.74
N ALA A 85 -24.15 1.09 -3.05
CA ALA A 85 -25.26 1.44 -3.92
C ALA A 85 -26.19 0.26 -4.26
N ASP A 86 -25.70 -0.98 -4.17
CA ASP A 86 -26.41 -2.19 -4.59
C ASP A 86 -27.26 -2.82 -3.49
N GLY A 87 -26.89 -2.63 -2.22
CA GLY A 87 -27.49 -3.34 -1.10
C GLY A 87 -28.33 -2.49 -0.17
N THR A 88 -28.86 -3.16 0.86
CA THR A 88 -29.46 -2.48 2.00
C THR A 88 -28.34 -1.73 2.72
N ALA A 89 -28.38 -0.41 2.66
CA ALA A 89 -27.57 0.44 3.53
C ALA A 89 -27.60 -0.12 4.96
N TYR A 90 -26.51 0.03 5.72
CA TYR A 90 -26.57 -0.08 7.18
C TYR A 90 -27.87 0.59 7.66
N SER A 91 -28.64 -0.02 8.57
CA SER A 91 -30.05 0.37 8.79
C SER A 91 -30.27 1.83 9.21
N GLY A 92 -29.20 2.56 9.55
CA GLY A 92 -29.21 3.99 9.83
C GLY A 92 -28.44 4.88 8.85
N GLN A 93 -27.88 4.36 7.75
CA GLN A 93 -27.15 5.12 6.74
C GLN A 93 -28.09 5.57 5.63
N VAL A 94 -28.06 6.86 5.29
CA VAL A 94 -28.87 7.41 4.21
C VAL A 94 -28.31 6.99 2.85
N GLN A 95 -29.19 6.84 1.84
CA GLN A 95 -28.84 6.29 0.53
C GLN A 95 -27.66 7.02 -0.15
N VAL A 96 -27.57 8.35 -0.01
CA VAL A 96 -26.47 9.13 -0.62
C VAL A 96 -25.11 8.79 -0.02
N LEU A 97 -25.04 8.45 1.27
CA LEU A 97 -23.81 7.99 1.91
C LEU A 97 -23.51 6.54 1.51
N ALA A 98 -24.53 5.68 1.46
CA ALA A 98 -24.35 4.29 1.04
C ALA A 98 -23.82 4.19 -0.39
N ALA A 99 -24.27 5.06 -1.30
CA ALA A 99 -23.76 5.11 -2.66
C ALA A 99 -22.25 5.39 -2.75
N GLU A 100 -21.68 6.10 -1.77
CA GLU A 100 -20.26 6.44 -1.66
C GLU A 100 -19.51 5.56 -0.63
N ASP A 101 -20.07 4.42 -0.26
CA ASP A 101 -19.47 3.51 0.72
C ASP A 101 -19.37 2.08 0.16
N LEU A 102 -18.61 1.26 0.87
CA LEU A 102 -18.55 -0.18 0.63
C LEU A 102 -19.91 -0.82 0.92
N GLN A 103 -20.17 -1.98 0.32
CA GLN A 103 -21.30 -2.80 0.74
C GLN A 103 -21.12 -3.18 2.21
N ARG A 104 -22.19 -3.06 3.01
CA ARG A 104 -22.14 -3.34 4.46
C ARG A 104 -23.26 -4.29 4.89
N THR A 105 -23.03 -4.98 6.00
CA THR A 105 -24.10 -5.70 6.70
C THR A 105 -25.06 -4.72 7.37
N SER A 106 -26.20 -5.21 7.85
CA SER A 106 -27.14 -4.40 8.65
C SER A 106 -26.53 -3.84 9.94
N HIS A 107 -25.37 -4.36 10.39
CA HIS A 107 -24.64 -3.91 11.57
C HIS A 107 -23.42 -3.03 11.22
N GLY A 108 -23.22 -2.69 9.95
CA GLY A 108 -22.21 -1.72 9.51
C GLY A 108 -20.84 -2.30 9.19
N THR A 109 -20.65 -3.61 9.33
CA THR A 109 -19.42 -4.31 8.90
C THR A 109 -19.32 -4.30 7.38
N ALA A 110 -18.18 -3.90 6.82
CA ALA A 110 -17.91 -4.00 5.40
C ALA A 110 -17.92 -5.46 4.90
N ILE A 111 -18.49 -5.66 3.71
CA ILE A 111 -18.54 -6.94 3.00
C ILE A 111 -17.54 -6.84 1.85
N ILE A 112 -16.29 -7.21 2.12
CA ILE A 112 -15.13 -7.09 1.22
C ILE A 112 -14.20 -8.30 1.37
N GLY A 113 -13.30 -8.52 0.41
CA GLY A 113 -12.38 -9.66 0.39
C GLY A 113 -11.37 -9.65 1.53
N ASP A 114 -10.77 -8.49 1.82
CA ASP A 114 -9.90 -8.29 3.00
C ASP A 114 -10.50 -7.25 3.96
N PRO A 115 -10.86 -7.62 5.21
CA PRO A 115 -11.45 -6.67 6.16
C PRO A 115 -10.52 -5.52 6.56
N ARG A 116 -9.19 -5.67 6.46
CA ARG A 116 -8.22 -4.60 6.78
C ARG A 116 -8.40 -3.39 5.86
N ASN A 117 -8.95 -3.57 4.66
CA ASN A 117 -9.28 -2.46 3.79
C ASN A 117 -10.43 -1.57 4.30
N ASP A 118 -11.05 -1.85 5.46
CA ASP A 118 -11.96 -0.94 6.16
C ASP A 118 -11.33 -0.26 7.40
N GLU A 119 -10.04 -0.46 7.69
CA GLU A 119 -9.40 0.02 8.94
C GLU A 119 -9.22 1.54 9.04
N ASN A 120 -9.24 2.24 7.91
CA ASN A 120 -9.30 3.68 7.86
C ASN A 120 -10.09 4.14 6.62
N ARG A 121 -10.64 5.35 6.69
CA ARG A 121 -11.54 5.88 5.65
C ARG A 121 -10.92 5.94 4.27
N ILE A 122 -9.63 6.30 4.19
CA ILE A 122 -9.00 6.52 2.88
C ILE A 122 -8.77 5.18 2.18
N VAL A 123 -8.33 4.16 2.91
CA VAL A 123 -8.19 2.80 2.35
C VAL A 123 -9.55 2.20 1.99
N SER A 124 -10.60 2.43 2.77
CA SER A 124 -11.95 1.92 2.42
C SER A 124 -12.54 2.58 1.18
N GLN A 125 -12.25 3.86 0.95
CA GLN A 125 -12.56 4.54 -0.30
C GLN A 125 -11.70 4.06 -1.46
N LEU A 126 -10.46 3.63 -1.22
CA LEU A 126 -9.57 3.08 -2.26
C LEU A 126 -10.05 1.69 -2.70
N GLN A 127 -10.44 0.84 -1.74
CA GLN A 127 -11.14 -0.42 -1.99
C GLN A 127 -12.39 -0.20 -2.85
N LEU A 128 -13.23 0.79 -2.50
CA LEU A 128 -14.40 1.14 -3.29
C LEU A 128 -14.02 1.62 -4.70
N GLY A 129 -12.97 2.43 -4.82
CA GLY A 129 -12.44 2.91 -6.10
C GLY A 129 -12.02 1.76 -7.01
N MET A 130 -11.29 0.76 -6.48
CA MET A 130 -10.86 -0.40 -7.26
C MET A 130 -12.04 -1.30 -7.67
N ILE A 131 -13.04 -1.48 -6.79
CA ILE A 131 -14.30 -2.18 -7.12
C ILE A 131 -15.04 -1.46 -8.26
N ARG A 132 -15.16 -0.13 -8.18
CA ARG A 132 -15.78 0.70 -9.23
C ARG A 132 -15.01 0.60 -10.55
N PHE A 133 -13.67 0.59 -10.49
CA PHE A 133 -12.83 0.43 -11.66
C PHE A 133 -13.05 -0.93 -12.34
N HIS A 134 -13.08 -2.04 -11.60
CA HIS A 134 -13.47 -3.36 -12.13
C HIS A 134 -14.84 -3.32 -12.80
N ASN A 135 -15.86 -2.77 -12.12
CA ASN A 135 -17.21 -2.70 -12.67
C ASN A 135 -17.30 -1.87 -13.96
N LYS A 136 -16.52 -0.79 -14.08
CA LYS A 136 -16.41 -0.01 -15.32
C LYS A 136 -15.66 -0.75 -16.43
N ILE A 137 -14.64 -1.53 -16.09
CA ILE A 137 -13.98 -2.42 -17.05
C ILE A 137 -14.95 -3.48 -17.57
N VAL A 138 -15.78 -4.08 -16.70
CA VAL A 138 -16.85 -5.01 -17.10
C VAL A 138 -17.76 -4.35 -18.14
N ASP A 139 -18.20 -3.11 -17.89
CA ASP A 139 -19.05 -2.36 -18.82
C ASP A 139 -18.36 -2.07 -20.15
N ALA A 140 -17.09 -1.63 -20.12
CA ALA A 140 -16.31 -1.32 -21.31
C ALA A 140 -16.08 -2.58 -22.17
N LEU A 141 -15.71 -3.70 -21.54
CA LEU A 141 -15.46 -4.97 -22.23
C LEU A 141 -16.74 -5.55 -22.80
N HIS A 142 -17.85 -5.56 -22.05
CA HIS A 142 -19.13 -6.05 -22.57
C HIS A 142 -19.65 -5.20 -23.73
N THR A 143 -19.38 -3.89 -23.71
CA THR A 143 -19.72 -2.99 -24.83
C THR A 143 -18.88 -3.28 -26.08
N ALA A 144 -17.58 -3.57 -25.91
CA ALA A 144 -16.68 -3.86 -27.02
C ALA A 144 -16.81 -5.30 -27.56
N HIS A 145 -17.15 -6.23 -26.67
CA HIS A 145 -17.21 -7.68 -26.89
C HIS A 145 -18.50 -8.23 -26.27
N SER A 146 -19.63 -8.03 -26.96
CA SER A 146 -20.93 -8.47 -26.47
C SER A 146 -21.09 -10.00 -26.40
N GLU A 147 -20.16 -10.75 -27.01
CA GLU A 147 -20.05 -12.20 -26.88
C GLU A 147 -19.48 -12.65 -25.54
N TRP A 148 -18.77 -11.78 -24.81
CA TRP A 148 -18.25 -12.10 -23.49
C TRP A 148 -19.33 -11.89 -22.44
N GLU A 149 -19.74 -12.98 -21.80
CA GLU A 149 -20.75 -13.02 -20.74
C GLU A 149 -20.31 -13.92 -19.58
N GLY A 150 -20.95 -13.77 -18.42
CA GLY A 150 -20.74 -14.62 -17.25
C GLY A 150 -19.26 -14.76 -16.86
N SER A 151 -18.81 -16.01 -16.68
CA SER A 151 -17.44 -16.30 -16.25
C SER A 151 -16.37 -15.80 -17.22
N GLU A 152 -16.61 -15.81 -18.53
CA GLU A 152 -15.61 -15.32 -19.50
C GLU A 152 -15.42 -13.81 -19.36
N LEU A 153 -16.52 -13.05 -19.28
CA LEU A 153 -16.46 -11.61 -19.04
C LEU A 153 -15.78 -11.27 -17.71
N PHE A 154 -16.09 -12.04 -16.65
CA PHE A 154 -15.47 -11.85 -15.35
C PHE A 154 -13.94 -12.04 -15.41
N GLU A 155 -13.46 -13.15 -15.97
CA GLU A 155 -12.03 -13.42 -16.04
C GLU A 155 -11.27 -12.40 -16.90
N LYS A 156 -11.89 -11.93 -18.00
CA LYS A 156 -11.33 -10.85 -18.83
C LYS A 156 -11.27 -9.51 -18.10
N ALA A 157 -12.34 -9.15 -17.40
CA ALA A 157 -12.38 -7.93 -16.60
C ALA A 157 -11.37 -7.99 -15.45
N ARG A 158 -11.33 -9.10 -14.71
CA ARG A 158 -10.38 -9.35 -13.63
C ARG A 158 -8.94 -9.22 -14.11
N GLN A 159 -8.57 -9.93 -15.18
CA GLN A 159 -7.23 -9.84 -15.76
C GLN A 159 -6.88 -8.40 -16.13
N THR A 160 -7.77 -7.70 -16.83
CA THR A 160 -7.56 -6.32 -17.26
C THR A 160 -7.38 -5.37 -16.07
N THR A 161 -8.25 -5.45 -15.07
CA THR A 161 -8.15 -4.67 -13.82
C THR A 161 -6.85 -4.94 -13.08
N THR A 162 -6.50 -6.22 -12.88
CA THR A 162 -5.26 -6.64 -12.21
C THR A 162 -4.03 -6.14 -12.96
N TRP A 163 -4.01 -6.18 -14.30
CA TRP A 163 -2.87 -5.68 -15.08
C TRP A 163 -2.71 -4.17 -15.00
N HIS A 164 -3.80 -3.40 -15.05
CA HIS A 164 -3.76 -1.95 -14.80
C HIS A 164 -3.25 -1.62 -13.39
N TYR A 165 -3.70 -2.36 -12.37
CA TYR A 165 -3.21 -2.22 -11.00
C TYR A 165 -1.71 -2.53 -10.89
N GLN A 166 -1.26 -3.67 -11.39
CA GLN A 166 0.17 -4.07 -11.41
C GLN A 166 1.03 -3.05 -12.19
N TRP A 167 0.53 -2.54 -13.32
CA TRP A 167 1.19 -1.51 -14.09
C TRP A 167 1.36 -0.21 -13.30
N SER A 168 0.30 0.23 -12.61
CA SER A 168 0.37 1.42 -11.74
C SER A 168 1.37 1.21 -10.61
N ILE A 169 1.48 -0.01 -10.06
CA ILE A 169 2.50 -0.31 -9.05
C ILE A 169 3.90 -0.16 -9.64
N LEU A 170 4.15 -0.78 -10.80
CA LEU A 170 5.48 -0.80 -11.42
C LEU A 170 5.93 0.57 -11.93
N ASN A 171 5.01 1.35 -12.52
CA ASN A 171 5.34 2.55 -13.28
C ASN A 171 4.96 3.86 -12.59
N ASP A 172 4.19 3.82 -11.51
CA ASP A 172 3.76 5.01 -10.75
C ASP A 172 4.22 4.93 -9.29
N PHE A 173 3.80 3.89 -8.56
CA PHE A 173 4.12 3.74 -7.13
C PHE A 173 5.60 3.47 -6.86
N LEU A 174 6.21 2.46 -7.50
CA LEU A 174 7.61 2.11 -7.25
C LEU A 174 8.58 3.24 -7.63
N PRO A 175 8.44 3.92 -8.79
CA PRO A 175 9.21 5.13 -9.08
C PRO A 175 9.03 6.23 -8.04
N THR A 176 7.80 6.44 -7.57
CA THR A 176 7.50 7.48 -6.57
C THR A 176 8.11 7.14 -5.21
N MET A 177 8.09 5.89 -4.77
CA MET A 177 8.59 5.53 -3.44
C MET A 177 10.06 5.13 -3.42
N CYS A 178 10.53 4.39 -4.42
CA CYS A 178 11.86 3.79 -4.48
C CYS A 178 12.82 4.54 -5.41
N GLY A 179 12.29 5.26 -6.41
CA GLY A 179 13.08 6.00 -7.39
C GLY A 179 13.24 5.25 -8.72
N ASN A 180 13.29 6.01 -9.82
CA ASN A 180 13.41 5.45 -11.17
C ASN A 180 14.71 4.67 -11.39
N ALA A 181 15.80 5.07 -10.72
CA ALA A 181 17.10 4.44 -10.90
C ALA A 181 17.07 2.96 -10.49
N VAL A 182 16.54 2.63 -9.32
CA VAL A 182 16.47 1.24 -8.84
C VAL A 182 15.44 0.40 -9.60
N VAL A 183 14.30 0.99 -9.99
CA VAL A 183 13.28 0.27 -10.78
C VAL A 183 13.84 -0.10 -12.15
N SER A 184 14.44 0.87 -12.85
CA SER A 184 15.08 0.63 -14.15
C SER A 184 16.23 -0.35 -14.04
N ASP A 185 16.96 -0.30 -12.92
CA ASP A 185 18.03 -1.23 -12.64
C ASP A 185 17.57 -2.68 -12.58
N ILE A 186 16.53 -2.94 -11.78
CA ILE A 186 15.98 -4.29 -11.59
C ILE A 186 15.38 -4.80 -12.90
N LEU A 187 14.61 -3.97 -13.63
CA LEU A 187 14.02 -4.37 -14.90
C LEU A 187 15.05 -4.65 -16.00
N GLY A 188 16.19 -3.94 -15.98
CA GLY A 188 17.24 -4.05 -16.99
C GLY A 188 18.33 -5.07 -16.67
N ARG A 189 18.69 -5.24 -15.39
CA ARG A 189 19.79 -6.11 -14.93
C ARG A 189 19.31 -7.32 -14.12
N GLY A 190 18.02 -7.41 -13.81
CA GLY A 190 17.43 -8.48 -13.01
C GLY A 190 17.53 -8.23 -11.50
N ARG A 191 16.79 -9.06 -10.76
CA ARG A 191 16.84 -9.14 -9.29
C ARG A 191 18.21 -9.64 -8.83
N GLN A 192 18.69 -9.14 -7.69
CA GLN A 192 20.00 -9.49 -7.11
C GLN A 192 19.90 -10.10 -5.72
N PHE A 193 18.79 -9.90 -5.02
CA PHE A 193 18.61 -10.31 -3.63
C PHE A 193 17.33 -11.11 -3.42
N TYR A 194 16.26 -10.79 -4.16
CA TYR A 194 15.00 -11.50 -4.03
C TYR A 194 14.92 -12.68 -5.01
N CYS A 195 14.81 -13.91 -4.47
CA CYS A 195 14.50 -15.11 -5.25
C CYS A 195 15.39 -15.31 -6.49
N VAL A 196 16.71 -15.11 -6.34
CA VAL A 196 17.69 -15.16 -7.46
C VAL A 196 17.83 -16.57 -8.03
N ASP A 197 17.82 -17.58 -7.15
CA ASP A 197 18.00 -19.00 -7.51
C ASP A 197 16.75 -19.86 -7.22
N ASN A 198 15.62 -19.23 -6.87
CA ASN A 198 14.38 -19.90 -6.50
C ASN A 198 13.20 -19.17 -7.13
N ASP A 199 12.33 -19.89 -7.83
CA ASP A 199 11.17 -19.31 -8.50
C ASP A 199 9.89 -19.31 -7.64
N THR A 200 9.99 -19.68 -6.36
CA THR A 200 8.85 -19.65 -5.43
C THR A 200 8.73 -18.27 -4.78
N PRO A 201 7.70 -17.46 -5.10
CA PRO A 201 7.53 -16.16 -4.48
C PRO A 201 7.17 -16.29 -2.99
N PHE A 202 7.69 -15.37 -2.17
CA PHE A 202 7.39 -15.26 -0.74
C PHE A 202 7.53 -13.80 -0.28
N ILE A 203 7.04 -13.47 0.92
CA ILE A 203 7.26 -12.15 1.52
C ILE A 203 8.49 -12.21 2.44
N PRO A 204 9.60 -11.51 2.14
CA PRO A 204 10.75 -11.48 3.03
C PRO A 204 10.43 -10.80 4.36
N VAL A 205 11.07 -11.26 5.44
CA VAL A 205 10.87 -10.66 6.77
C VAL A 205 11.42 -9.24 6.80
N GLU A 206 12.54 -8.98 6.13
CA GLU A 206 13.10 -7.64 5.94
C GLU A 206 12.12 -6.70 5.24
N PHE A 207 11.29 -7.24 4.34
CA PHE A 207 10.22 -6.50 3.68
C PHE A 207 9.06 -6.22 4.65
N SER A 208 8.42 -7.25 5.20
CA SER A 208 7.17 -7.09 5.96
C SER A 208 7.35 -6.49 7.37
N VAL A 209 8.50 -6.72 8.01
CA VAL A 209 8.76 -6.27 9.38
C VAL A 209 9.54 -4.96 9.44
N ALA A 210 10.22 -4.57 8.35
CA ALA A 210 10.99 -3.32 8.31
C ALA A 210 10.71 -2.47 7.07
N ALA A 211 11.15 -2.89 5.89
CA ALA A 211 11.25 -2.02 4.73
C ALA A 211 9.90 -1.46 4.30
N TYR A 212 8.84 -2.27 4.23
CA TYR A 212 7.51 -1.84 3.79
C TYR A 212 6.71 -1.07 4.86
N ARG A 213 7.27 -0.88 6.05
CA ARG A 213 6.69 -0.05 7.13
C ARG A 213 7.09 1.42 7.06
N PHE A 214 7.73 1.84 5.96
CA PHE A 214 8.17 3.21 5.72
C PHE A 214 6.99 4.20 5.67
N GLY A 215 5.85 3.75 5.13
CA GLY A 215 4.67 4.59 4.94
C GLY A 215 4.15 5.24 6.23
N HIS A 216 4.36 4.60 7.39
CA HIS A 216 3.95 5.12 8.69
C HIS A 216 4.55 6.51 9.03
N SER A 217 5.77 6.80 8.54
CA SER A 217 6.40 8.11 8.75
C SER A 217 5.81 9.20 7.84
N MET A 218 5.26 8.79 6.69
CA MET A 218 4.77 9.70 5.66
C MET A 218 3.31 10.14 5.86
N VAL A 219 2.62 9.57 6.85
CA VAL A 219 1.22 9.90 7.18
C VAL A 219 1.13 11.30 7.81
N PRO A 220 0.31 12.22 7.25
CA PRO A 220 0.04 13.52 7.86
C PRO A 220 -0.63 13.43 9.23
N GLN A 221 -0.37 14.41 10.09
CA GLN A 221 -1.18 14.61 11.32
C GLN A 221 -2.66 14.87 11.01
N LYS A 222 -2.93 15.64 9.94
CA LYS A 222 -4.27 15.90 9.41
C LYS A 222 -4.27 15.88 7.89
N ILE A 223 -5.36 15.40 7.30
CA ILE A 223 -5.50 15.19 5.87
C ILE A 223 -6.71 15.96 5.36
N GLN A 224 -6.51 16.76 4.32
CA GLN A 224 -7.57 17.38 3.55
C GLN A 224 -7.93 16.44 2.39
N ILE A 225 -9.13 15.87 2.44
CA ILE A 225 -9.60 14.90 1.44
C ILE A 225 -10.66 15.46 0.48
N GLN A 226 -10.94 16.74 0.59
CA GLN A 226 -11.96 17.45 -0.19
C GLN A 226 -11.39 18.79 -0.66
N LYS A 227 -11.78 19.22 -1.86
CA LYS A 227 -11.30 20.46 -2.46
C LYS A 227 -11.69 21.67 -1.62
N ASN A 228 -10.71 22.45 -1.20
CA ASN A 228 -10.88 23.58 -0.26
C ASN A 228 -11.58 23.19 1.05
N GLY A 229 -11.52 21.90 1.42
CA GLY A 229 -12.13 21.36 2.63
C GLY A 229 -11.28 21.58 3.88
N SER A 230 -11.81 21.17 5.03
CA SER A 230 -11.03 21.12 6.26
C SER A 230 -10.10 19.91 6.28
N SER A 231 -8.96 20.02 6.98
CA SER A 231 -8.11 18.86 7.28
C SER A 231 -8.59 18.14 8.54
N PHE A 232 -8.63 16.80 8.49
CA PHE A 232 -9.11 15.95 9.58
C PHE A 232 -8.04 14.98 10.06
N GLU A 233 -8.10 14.62 11.34
CA GLU A 233 -7.30 13.51 11.91
C GLU A 233 -7.72 12.19 11.27
N LEU A 234 -6.74 11.31 10.99
CA LEU A 234 -6.99 10.02 10.34
C LEU A 234 -7.94 9.15 11.18
N PHE A 235 -7.75 9.16 12.51
CA PHE A 235 -8.61 8.44 13.47
C PHE A 235 -9.51 9.37 14.28
N GLY A 236 -10.01 10.43 13.64
CA GLY A 236 -10.86 11.46 14.23
C GLY A 236 -12.37 11.22 14.09
N LYS A 237 -13.17 12.16 14.59
CA LYS A 237 -14.65 12.12 14.51
C LYS A 237 -15.17 12.11 13.06
N LYS A 238 -14.46 12.77 12.14
CA LYS A 238 -14.91 12.97 10.75
C LYS A 238 -14.58 11.76 9.87
N LEU A 239 -13.33 11.33 9.83
CA LEU A 239 -12.92 10.16 9.05
C LEU A 239 -13.31 8.83 9.74
N GLY A 240 -13.53 8.85 11.06
CA GLY A 240 -13.87 7.67 11.85
C GLY A 240 -12.62 6.98 12.38
N ARG A 241 -12.80 5.82 13.01
CA ARG A 241 -11.71 5.01 13.58
C ARG A 241 -11.50 3.69 12.82
N GLY A 242 -11.96 3.63 11.57
CA GLY A 242 -12.07 2.39 10.81
C GLY A 242 -13.32 1.58 11.15
N PHE A 243 -13.53 0.52 10.37
CA PHE A 243 -14.53 -0.53 10.56
C PHE A 243 -15.95 -0.01 10.81
N SER A 244 -16.28 1.13 10.20
CA SER A 244 -17.51 1.87 10.48
C SER A 244 -18.10 2.49 9.21
N PRO A 245 -19.43 2.55 9.08
CA PRO A 245 -20.10 3.16 7.93
C PRO A 245 -19.66 4.61 7.67
N LEU A 246 -19.73 5.03 6.41
CA LEU A 246 -19.67 6.44 6.04
C LEU A 246 -20.82 7.20 6.70
N SER A 247 -20.48 8.15 7.56
CA SER A 247 -21.46 8.94 8.32
C SER A 247 -21.55 10.39 7.86
N ASP A 248 -20.66 10.84 6.98
CA ASP A 248 -20.53 12.24 6.56
C ASP A 248 -20.05 12.32 5.10
N LEU A 249 -20.62 13.23 4.30
CA LEU A 249 -20.19 13.43 2.92
C LEU A 249 -18.83 14.15 2.84
N ASP A 250 -18.46 14.92 3.87
CA ASP A 250 -17.12 15.50 3.98
C ASP A 250 -16.04 14.40 4.14
N ALA A 251 -16.45 13.16 4.46
CA ALA A 251 -15.57 12.01 4.63
C ALA A 251 -15.43 11.15 3.36
N VAL A 252 -16.14 11.48 2.27
CA VAL A 252 -15.88 10.91 0.94
C VAL A 252 -14.56 11.47 0.43
N VAL A 253 -13.72 10.65 -0.17
CA VAL A 253 -12.43 11.11 -0.68
C VAL A 253 -12.59 11.65 -2.10
N ASP A 254 -12.25 12.92 -2.31
CA ASP A 254 -12.00 13.46 -3.65
C ASP A 254 -10.57 13.06 -4.07
N TRP A 255 -10.46 12.05 -4.92
CA TRP A 255 -9.15 11.54 -5.36
C TRP A 255 -8.31 12.58 -6.09
N ASN A 256 -8.93 13.61 -6.69
CA ASN A 256 -8.19 14.71 -7.30
C ASN A 256 -7.37 15.49 -6.28
N GLU A 257 -7.67 15.42 -4.98
CA GLU A 257 -6.91 16.11 -3.95
C GLU A 257 -5.75 15.27 -3.40
N LEU A 258 -5.73 13.96 -3.65
CA LEU A 258 -4.81 13.01 -3.01
C LEU A 258 -3.84 12.33 -3.98
N VAL A 259 -4.21 12.20 -5.26
CA VAL A 259 -3.44 11.53 -6.30
C VAL A 259 -3.37 12.38 -7.57
N ASN A 260 -2.28 12.24 -8.32
CA ASN A 260 -2.08 12.98 -9.57
C ASN A 260 -2.95 12.38 -10.69
N ALA A 261 -4.25 12.71 -10.71
CA ALA A 261 -5.16 12.30 -11.78
C ALA A 261 -5.25 13.33 -12.92
N ASN A 262 -5.04 14.61 -12.60
CA ASN A 262 -5.23 15.72 -13.53
C ASN A 262 -3.96 16.57 -13.67
N PRO A 263 -3.37 16.69 -14.87
CA PRO A 263 -2.20 17.52 -15.09
C PRO A 263 -2.42 18.97 -14.64
N GLY A 264 -1.53 19.47 -13.79
CA GLY A 264 -1.56 20.85 -13.29
C GLY A 264 -2.45 21.10 -12.06
N HIS A 265 -3.22 20.11 -11.61
CA HIS A 265 -3.91 20.19 -10.32
C HIS A 265 -2.91 19.95 -9.18
N GLN A 266 -2.99 20.76 -8.12
CA GLN A 266 -2.12 20.60 -6.94
C GLN A 266 -2.80 19.66 -5.96
N VAL A 267 -2.09 18.61 -5.58
CA VAL A 267 -2.56 17.58 -4.64
C VAL A 267 -1.90 17.77 -3.27
N GLN A 268 -2.52 17.24 -2.23
CA GLN A 268 -1.88 17.17 -0.92
C GLN A 268 -0.70 16.20 -0.96
N MET A 269 0.46 16.68 -0.50
CA MET A 269 1.68 15.88 -0.38
C MET A 269 1.76 15.12 0.95
N ALA A 270 2.51 14.03 0.97
CA ALA A 270 2.84 13.26 2.15
C ALA A 270 3.75 14.04 3.11
N GLU A 271 3.86 13.61 4.38
CA GLU A 271 5.00 14.04 5.21
C GLU A 271 6.29 13.42 4.68
N LYS A 272 7.42 14.08 4.93
CA LYS A 272 8.73 13.54 4.56
C LYS A 272 8.97 12.19 5.21
N LEU A 273 9.62 11.29 4.48
CA LEU A 273 10.07 10.02 5.03
C LEU A 273 11.29 10.27 5.93
N ASP A 274 11.05 10.23 7.24
CA ASP A 274 12.05 10.53 8.26
C ASP A 274 11.87 9.67 9.53
N SER A 275 12.64 9.98 10.58
CA SER A 275 12.58 9.29 11.87
C SER A 275 11.36 9.66 12.75
N LYS A 276 10.36 10.35 12.20
CA LYS A 276 9.17 10.83 12.91
C LYS A 276 7.89 10.24 12.35
N LEU A 277 6.88 10.16 13.21
CA LEU A 277 5.54 9.68 12.91
C LEU A 277 4.51 10.71 13.42
N ALA A 278 3.32 10.68 12.80
CA ALA A 278 2.15 11.38 13.31
C ALA A 278 1.81 10.89 14.73
N SER A 279 1.28 11.80 15.56
CA SER A 279 1.03 11.55 16.98
C SER A 279 -0.08 10.51 17.17
N ASP A 280 -1.05 10.45 16.23
CA ASP A 280 -2.08 9.43 16.15
C ASP A 280 -1.52 8.01 16.00
N LEU A 281 -0.36 7.86 15.34
CA LEU A 281 0.31 6.56 15.17
C LEU A 281 1.17 6.19 16.38
N LEU A 282 1.52 7.17 17.22
CA LEU A 282 2.22 6.91 18.49
C LEU A 282 1.26 6.60 19.63
N ASN A 283 -0.03 6.94 19.48
CA ASN A 283 -1.06 6.74 20.50
C ASN A 283 -2.33 6.15 19.86
N LEU A 284 -2.24 4.92 19.34
CA LEU A 284 -3.33 4.30 18.59
C LEU A 284 -4.59 4.16 19.47
N PRO A 285 -5.73 4.79 19.10
CA PRO A 285 -6.90 4.92 19.98
C PRO A 285 -7.70 3.62 20.16
N PHE A 286 -7.38 2.59 19.37
CA PHE A 286 -8.01 1.27 19.40
C PHE A 286 -7.23 0.24 20.24
N ILE A 287 -5.99 0.55 20.64
CA ILE A 287 -5.22 -0.29 21.56
C ILE A 287 -5.54 0.13 22.98
N THR A 288 -6.43 -0.62 23.63
CA THR A 288 -6.90 -0.34 25.00
C THR A 288 -6.03 -0.96 26.10
N THR A 289 -5.21 -1.96 25.74
CA THR A 289 -4.28 -2.66 26.64
C THR A 289 -2.97 -2.93 25.89
N GLY A 290 -1.83 -2.78 26.57
CA GLY A 290 -0.50 -2.98 25.97
C GLY A 290 0.09 -1.73 25.31
N GLU A 291 1.14 -1.93 24.52
CA GLU A 291 1.87 -0.86 23.82
C GLU A 291 1.07 -0.31 22.63
N SER A 292 0.71 0.97 22.69
CA SER A 292 -0.10 1.68 21.69
C SER A 292 0.74 2.39 20.62
N SER A 293 2.04 2.59 20.86
CA SER A 293 2.94 3.22 19.90
C SER A 293 3.28 2.28 18.76
N LEU A 294 2.87 2.65 17.55
CA LEU A 294 3.22 1.89 16.34
C LEU A 294 4.74 1.82 16.15
N ALA A 295 5.46 2.87 16.53
CA ALA A 295 6.92 2.89 16.46
C ALA A 295 7.56 1.85 17.40
N THR A 296 7.11 1.78 18.66
CA THR A 296 7.58 0.76 19.61
C THR A 296 7.21 -0.65 19.12
N ARG A 297 5.99 -0.83 18.62
CA ARG A 297 5.53 -2.12 18.05
C ARG A 297 6.38 -2.56 16.86
N ASN A 298 6.78 -1.64 15.98
CA ASN A 298 7.66 -1.95 14.86
C ASN A 298 9.06 -2.39 15.33
N LEU A 299 9.65 -1.67 16.29
CA LEU A 299 10.95 -2.02 16.86
C LEU A 299 10.93 -3.37 17.57
N LEU A 300 9.93 -3.61 18.42
CA LEU A 300 9.75 -4.88 19.12
C LEU A 300 9.53 -6.03 18.13
N ARG A 301 8.78 -5.81 17.04
CA ARG A 301 8.59 -6.84 16.02
C ARG A 301 9.87 -7.15 15.28
N GLY A 302 10.66 -6.14 14.91
CA GLY A 302 11.98 -6.36 14.33
C GLY A 302 12.90 -7.18 15.24
N GLN A 303 12.86 -6.91 16.55
CA GLN A 303 13.59 -7.71 17.54
C GLN A 303 13.06 -9.14 17.67
N GLY A 304 11.74 -9.33 17.72
CA GLY A 304 11.09 -10.64 17.85
C GLY A 304 11.39 -11.57 16.67
N PHE A 305 11.57 -11.00 15.47
CA PHE A 305 11.97 -11.72 14.26
C PHE A 305 13.49 -11.78 14.06
N GLN A 306 14.27 -11.24 15.01
CA GLN A 306 15.74 -11.25 14.98
C GLN A 306 16.32 -10.65 13.70
N LEU A 307 15.72 -9.56 13.19
CA LEU A 307 16.19 -8.91 11.98
C LEU A 307 17.65 -8.47 12.12
N PRO A 308 18.48 -8.69 11.08
CA PRO A 308 19.82 -8.12 11.03
C PRO A 308 19.78 -6.60 11.14
N SER A 309 20.86 -5.99 11.61
CA SER A 309 20.95 -4.54 11.65
C SER A 309 20.98 -3.94 10.25
N GLY A 310 20.59 -2.67 10.12
CA GLY A 310 20.62 -1.98 8.84
C GLY A 310 22.02 -1.90 8.23
N GLU A 311 23.06 -1.78 9.04
CA GLU A 311 24.45 -1.80 8.58
C GLU A 311 24.84 -3.13 7.96
N VAL A 312 24.39 -4.26 8.55
CA VAL A 312 24.66 -5.60 8.02
C VAL A 312 23.97 -5.80 6.67
N ILE A 313 22.69 -5.41 6.56
CA ILE A 313 21.95 -5.50 5.30
C ILE A 313 22.58 -4.57 4.24
N ALA A 314 22.92 -3.34 4.60
CA ALA A 314 23.57 -2.41 3.69
C ALA A 314 24.92 -2.94 3.16
N ALA A 315 25.73 -3.53 4.04
CA ALA A 315 26.99 -4.15 3.65
C ALA A 315 26.78 -5.37 2.74
N ALA A 316 25.77 -6.21 3.04
CA ALA A 316 25.40 -7.35 2.20
C ALA A 316 24.91 -6.92 0.81
N MET A 317 24.27 -5.75 0.70
CA MET A 317 23.89 -5.11 -0.56
C MET A 317 25.03 -4.34 -1.24
N GLY A 318 26.25 -4.41 -0.71
CA GLY A 318 27.43 -3.78 -1.30
C GLY A 318 27.46 -2.25 -1.17
N ARG A 319 26.69 -1.67 -0.23
CA ARG A 319 26.72 -0.22 0.02
C ARG A 319 28.08 0.22 0.56
N GLY A 320 28.51 1.43 0.18
CA GLY A 320 29.82 1.95 0.56
C GLY A 320 29.92 2.24 2.06
N LYS A 321 31.09 1.99 2.67
CA LYS A 321 31.31 2.26 4.11
C LYS A 321 31.04 3.70 4.52
N SER A 322 31.34 4.67 3.65
CA SER A 322 31.06 6.09 3.93
C SER A 322 29.56 6.37 4.06
N GLU A 323 28.76 5.74 3.21
CA GLU A 323 27.31 5.85 3.23
C GLU A 323 26.72 5.20 4.48
N ILE A 324 27.13 3.97 4.79
CA ILE A 324 26.71 3.26 6.01
C ILE A 324 27.04 4.07 7.27
N ASN A 325 28.25 4.63 7.33
CA ASN A 325 28.68 5.46 8.46
C ASN A 325 27.85 6.76 8.58
N GLN A 326 27.48 7.38 7.45
CA GLN A 326 26.64 8.57 7.44
C GLN A 326 25.26 8.28 8.06
N VAL A 327 24.61 7.19 7.64
CA VAL A 327 23.30 6.78 8.19
C VAL A 327 23.43 6.43 9.68
N SER A 328 24.42 5.62 10.03
CA SER A 328 24.62 5.14 11.42
C SER A 328 24.91 6.31 12.37
N GLN A 329 25.73 7.28 11.96
CA GLN A 329 26.01 8.46 12.78
C GLN A 329 24.76 9.32 12.98
N LYS A 330 23.92 9.46 11.95
CA LYS A 330 22.65 10.17 12.08
C LYS A 330 21.68 9.43 12.99
N ALA A 331 21.59 8.10 12.88
CA ALA A 331 20.75 7.27 13.73
C ALA A 331 21.16 7.40 15.21
N ALA A 332 22.47 7.34 15.50
CA ALA A 332 22.99 7.53 16.86
C ALA A 332 22.67 8.93 17.42
N ASN A 333 22.75 9.97 16.59
CA ASN A 333 22.38 11.33 17.00
C ASN A 333 20.87 11.44 17.32
N ILE A 334 20.01 10.83 16.50
CA ILE A 334 18.55 10.81 16.73
C ILE A 334 18.19 10.01 17.99
N ALA A 335 18.88 8.89 18.23
CA ALA A 335 18.61 7.99 19.35
C ALA A 335 18.95 8.60 20.72
N GLY A 336 19.68 9.72 20.76
CA GLY A 336 19.74 10.59 21.95
C GLY A 336 20.33 9.94 23.20
N GLY A 337 21.41 9.15 23.04
CA GLY A 337 22.10 8.48 24.16
C GLY A 337 21.82 6.98 24.30
N ILE A 338 20.95 6.42 23.45
CA ILE A 338 20.83 4.96 23.29
C ILE A 338 22.04 4.44 22.51
N ASP A 339 22.67 3.38 23.03
CA ASP A 339 23.82 2.74 22.40
C ASP A 339 23.36 1.87 21.21
N LEU A 340 23.72 2.31 20.00
CA LEU A 340 23.51 1.60 18.74
C LEU A 340 24.79 0.97 18.19
N SER A 341 25.86 0.88 18.99
CA SER A 341 27.16 0.36 18.54
C SER A 341 27.12 -1.12 18.11
N ASN A 342 26.13 -1.88 18.60
CA ASN A 342 25.89 -3.27 18.21
C ASN A 342 24.96 -3.42 16.98
N GLY A 343 24.57 -2.31 16.36
CA GLY A 343 23.76 -2.29 15.15
C GLY A 343 22.46 -1.52 15.31
N THR A 344 22.09 -0.76 14.28
CA THR A 344 20.83 -0.03 14.23
C THR A 344 19.70 -0.96 13.80
N PRO A 345 18.55 -1.02 14.51
CA PRO A 345 17.39 -1.80 14.08
C PRO A 345 16.98 -1.47 12.65
N LEU A 346 16.78 -2.48 11.80
CA LEU A 346 16.62 -2.31 10.35
C LEU A 346 15.58 -1.23 9.99
N TRP A 347 14.37 -1.29 10.56
CA TRP A 347 13.33 -0.29 10.29
C TRP A 347 13.80 1.14 10.59
N PHE A 348 14.45 1.36 11.74
CA PHE A 348 14.95 2.68 12.12
C PHE A 348 16.14 3.14 11.26
N TYR A 349 17.01 2.21 10.85
CA TYR A 349 18.06 2.49 9.87
C TYR A 349 17.47 2.97 8.55
N LEU A 350 16.45 2.29 8.02
CA LEU A 350 15.82 2.64 6.74
C LEU A 350 15.12 4.00 6.77
N LEU A 351 14.46 4.36 7.88
CA LEU A 351 13.92 5.71 8.08
C LEU A 351 15.02 6.76 8.10
N THR A 352 16.13 6.47 8.78
CA THR A 352 17.28 7.38 8.86
C THR A 352 17.96 7.53 7.49
N GLU A 353 18.10 6.44 6.75
CA GLU A 353 18.65 6.38 5.39
C GLU A 353 17.81 7.25 4.44
N ALA A 354 16.49 7.10 4.47
CA ALA A 354 15.57 7.94 3.71
C ALA A 354 15.71 9.42 4.09
N GLU A 355 15.87 9.74 5.37
CA GLU A 355 15.98 11.12 5.84
C GLU A 355 17.28 11.81 5.39
N CYS A 356 18.43 11.11 5.35
CA CYS A 356 19.72 11.73 4.99
C CYS A 356 20.23 11.48 3.58
N ILE A 357 19.77 10.42 2.92
CA ILE A 357 20.13 10.09 1.54
C ILE A 357 18.87 10.23 0.70
N GLY A 358 17.84 9.43 1.00
CA GLY A 358 16.55 9.48 0.32
C GLY A 358 16.56 8.84 -1.06
N ARG A 359 15.53 9.18 -1.85
CA ARG A 359 15.19 8.50 -3.11
C ARG A 359 16.18 8.83 -4.21
N GLU A 360 16.67 7.82 -4.92
CA GLU A 360 17.53 8.01 -6.10
C GLU A 360 16.69 8.37 -7.34
N THR A 361 16.68 9.65 -7.72
CA THR A 361 15.89 10.12 -8.88
C THR A 361 16.56 9.79 -10.21
N SER A 362 17.89 9.79 -10.22
CA SER A 362 18.75 9.34 -11.31
C SER A 362 20.08 8.87 -10.71
N THR A 363 20.84 8.06 -11.44
CA THR A 363 22.07 7.44 -10.93
C THR A 363 23.00 8.47 -10.27
N GLY A 364 23.20 8.32 -8.96
CA GLY A 364 24.04 9.20 -8.13
C GLY A 364 23.37 10.47 -7.59
N ASN A 365 22.11 10.74 -7.92
CA ASN A 365 21.36 11.91 -7.43
C ASN A 365 20.23 11.47 -6.50
N PHE A 366 20.26 11.97 -5.27
CA PHE A 366 19.37 11.55 -4.18
C PHE A 366 18.64 12.73 -3.55
N ASP A 367 17.34 12.54 -3.30
CA ASP A 367 16.48 13.53 -2.66
C ASP A 367 16.06 13.08 -1.26
N GLY A 368 16.67 13.68 -0.24
CA GLY A 368 16.44 13.38 1.17
C GLY A 368 14.98 13.58 1.62
N GLY A 369 14.40 12.51 2.16
CA GLY A 369 13.04 12.45 2.69
C GLY A 369 11.93 12.43 1.63
N GLU A 370 12.26 12.34 0.33
CA GLU A 370 11.29 12.24 -0.77
C GLU A 370 10.94 10.79 -1.16
N GLY A 371 11.44 9.80 -0.42
CA GLY A 371 11.21 8.37 -0.63
C GLY A 371 12.31 7.54 0.02
N LEU A 372 12.27 6.23 -0.20
CA LEU A 372 13.17 5.25 0.38
C LEU A 372 14.62 5.51 -0.04
N GLY A 373 15.55 5.33 0.90
CA GLY A 373 16.97 5.27 0.63
C GLY A 373 17.40 4.00 -0.11
N PRO A 374 18.67 3.90 -0.52
CA PRO A 374 19.15 2.81 -1.37
C PRO A 374 18.84 1.39 -0.89
N VAL A 375 19.03 1.10 0.40
CA VAL A 375 18.76 -0.23 0.96
C VAL A 375 17.25 -0.49 0.99
N GLY A 376 16.48 0.46 1.52
CA GLY A 376 15.03 0.31 1.64
C GLY A 376 14.36 0.17 0.27
N ALA A 377 14.76 1.01 -0.68
CA ALA A 377 14.26 1.02 -2.05
C ALA A 377 14.55 -0.31 -2.76
N ARG A 378 15.74 -0.89 -2.53
CA ARG A 378 16.10 -2.19 -3.11
C ARG A 378 15.25 -3.34 -2.57
N ILE A 379 15.08 -3.43 -1.24
CA ILE A 379 14.26 -4.47 -0.60
C ILE A 379 12.83 -4.39 -1.15
N VAL A 380 12.25 -3.19 -1.17
CA VAL A 380 10.86 -2.99 -1.58
C VAL A 380 10.66 -3.26 -3.07
N ALA A 381 11.47 -2.65 -3.94
CA ALA A 381 11.31 -2.77 -5.38
C ALA A 381 11.60 -4.21 -5.86
N GLU A 382 12.65 -4.87 -5.36
CA GLU A 382 12.93 -6.25 -5.79
C GLU A 382 11.87 -7.24 -5.33
N THR A 383 11.34 -7.06 -4.11
CA THR A 383 10.24 -7.93 -3.63
C THR A 383 9.04 -7.77 -4.55
N ILE A 384 8.52 -6.54 -4.70
CA ILE A 384 7.30 -6.27 -5.48
C ILE A 384 7.46 -6.67 -6.96
N ILE A 385 8.58 -6.32 -7.60
CA ILE A 385 8.86 -6.71 -8.99
C ILE A 385 8.96 -8.23 -9.07
N GLY A 386 9.64 -8.88 -8.13
CA GLY A 386 9.75 -10.33 -8.09
C GLY A 386 8.42 -11.06 -7.91
N LEU A 387 7.49 -10.53 -7.11
CA LEU A 387 6.14 -11.09 -6.99
C LEU A 387 5.41 -11.06 -8.35
N MET A 388 5.57 -10.00 -9.13
CA MET A 388 5.01 -9.91 -10.48
C MET A 388 5.73 -10.82 -11.47
N GLU A 389 7.07 -10.86 -11.48
CA GLU A 389 7.84 -11.69 -12.40
C GLU A 389 7.61 -13.21 -12.19
N LEU A 390 7.36 -13.62 -10.94
CA LEU A 390 7.18 -15.03 -10.58
C LEU A 390 5.71 -15.49 -10.62
N ASP A 391 4.74 -14.60 -10.79
CA ASP A 391 3.33 -14.96 -11.00
C ASP A 391 3.00 -15.04 -12.49
N SER A 392 2.80 -16.27 -13.00
CA SER A 392 2.43 -16.52 -14.41
C SER A 392 1.14 -15.82 -14.90
N ARG A 393 0.34 -15.24 -13.99
CA ARG A 393 -0.86 -14.45 -14.31
C ARG A 393 -0.59 -12.95 -14.41
N SER A 394 0.55 -12.48 -13.90
CA SER A 394 0.95 -11.07 -13.95
C SER A 394 1.33 -10.67 -15.37
N PHE A 395 1.02 -9.43 -15.76
CA PHE A 395 1.43 -8.90 -17.05
C PHE A 395 2.95 -9.01 -17.24
N LEU A 396 3.75 -8.83 -16.18
CA LEU A 396 5.21 -8.85 -16.28
C LEU A 396 5.76 -10.24 -16.65
N ALA A 397 5.08 -11.31 -16.23
CA ALA A 397 5.44 -12.69 -16.55
C ALA A 397 4.77 -13.19 -17.85
N SER A 398 3.48 -12.90 -18.04
CA SER A 398 2.70 -13.47 -19.15
C SER A 398 2.79 -12.67 -20.45
N ASN A 399 2.86 -11.33 -20.36
CA ASN A 399 2.96 -10.44 -21.50
C ASN A 399 3.70 -9.14 -21.12
N ARG A 400 5.03 -9.23 -21.02
CA ARG A 400 5.88 -8.09 -20.62
C ARG A 400 5.78 -6.86 -21.53
N ASN A 401 5.23 -7.04 -22.74
CA ASN A 401 5.00 -5.95 -23.69
C ASN A 401 3.58 -5.36 -23.60
N TRP A 402 2.71 -5.91 -22.75
CA TRP A 402 1.38 -5.38 -22.54
C TRP A 402 1.47 -3.91 -22.17
N ASP A 403 0.71 -3.07 -22.86
CA ASP A 403 0.56 -1.66 -22.56
C ASP A 403 -0.89 -1.38 -22.14
N PRO A 404 -1.14 -0.45 -21.19
CA PRO A 404 -2.49 -0.07 -20.78
C PRO A 404 -3.44 0.30 -21.92
N GLU A 405 -2.97 0.78 -23.06
CA GLU A 405 -3.79 1.05 -24.24
C GLU A 405 -4.41 -0.22 -24.85
N GLU A 406 -3.83 -1.40 -24.59
CA GLU A 406 -4.43 -2.69 -24.95
C GLU A 406 -5.62 -3.06 -24.03
N GLY A 407 -5.72 -2.42 -22.86
CA GLY A 407 -6.86 -2.51 -21.94
C GLY A 407 -7.81 -1.34 -22.11
N VAL A 408 -7.86 -0.44 -21.10
CA VAL A 408 -8.71 0.76 -21.10
C VAL A 408 -7.95 2.09 -21.07
N GLY A 409 -6.64 2.08 -21.37
CA GLY A 409 -5.79 3.27 -21.49
C GLY A 409 -5.35 3.91 -20.15
N VAL A 410 -5.69 3.30 -19.02
CA VAL A 410 -5.42 3.82 -17.67
C VAL A 410 -4.02 3.43 -17.18
N LYS A 411 -3.15 4.38 -16.84
CA LYS A 411 -1.72 4.13 -16.58
C LYS A 411 -1.30 4.39 -15.14
N THR A 412 -2.02 5.25 -14.44
CA THR A 412 -1.66 5.73 -13.10
C THR A 412 -2.74 5.38 -12.07
N LEU A 413 -2.38 5.43 -10.79
CA LEU A 413 -3.37 5.29 -9.72
C LEU A 413 -4.43 6.40 -9.80
N GLY A 414 -4.01 7.62 -10.16
CA GLY A 414 -4.91 8.75 -10.34
C GLY A 414 -5.98 8.49 -11.39
N GLU A 415 -5.57 7.97 -12.55
CA GLU A 415 -6.49 7.58 -13.61
C GLU A 415 -7.39 6.42 -13.16
N ILE A 416 -6.89 5.39 -12.48
CA ILE A 416 -7.72 4.29 -11.94
C ILE A 416 -8.85 4.83 -11.05
N LEU A 417 -8.52 5.72 -10.11
CA LEU A 417 -9.46 6.21 -9.10
C LEU A 417 -10.43 7.28 -9.63
N THR A 418 -10.22 7.77 -10.86
CA THR A 418 -11.06 8.78 -11.53
C THR A 418 -11.66 8.32 -12.86
N TYR A 419 -11.31 7.13 -13.34
CA TYR A 419 -11.91 6.45 -14.49
C TYR A 419 -13.39 6.22 -14.24
#